data_AF-X8JWH2-F1
#
_entry.id   AF-X8JWH2-F1
#
_cell.length_a   1.000
_cell.length_b   1.000
_cell.length_c   1.000
_cell.angle_alpha   90.00
_cell.angle_beta   90.00
_cell.angle_gamma   90.00
#
_symmetry.space_group_name_H-M   'P 1'
#
loop_
_entity.id
_entity.type
_entity.pdbx_description
1 polymer ?
#
loop_
_entity_poly.entity_id
_entity_poly.type
_entity_poly.pdbx_seq_one_letter_code
_entity_poly.pdbx_strand_id
1 'polypeptide(L)'
;MPGLLKRTARRYSQNTRPQKKAQYVGPTFDKIPTESDPLWIDTDEHTTPGDGPQSGPTPDPLARSLTKPCYPASDTQLRRDNAHYRCIASSVCGWKLKAWDRNLPRIYKHVGRCKPLRSWKPDLFERAEMLLASLAPGGLEVFDASPQSKADSPARTSTTLSHQFASANPFSRYNHIGGMSLQEQLDHALAGLICASGVPTRLVDYPEWTRYSLLLNPDYIPPKSNYIRDRLIPAEARRAVLHMREYLQGETNISLSFDGLTAGQQPIYTIHVCTADRRTFLYRADIFYGSHNANYILDFLDQVIKEIGPHRIASIVSDDAATTKKARREASKKYPWILNLADPVHKLNLCIQDICRDPIWEQPLKQLRKLLTHFKMSTYAMGRLNEARKIEGILRTLQSIGNTRFATLYYAATSVLENLPALYRIYRNSEIDTKGTPLPSIVADVLAETTVTALKFQQDLKELVNILEPFAKALLCLESTRSNLSDVYFFWLGALAALDQHFESRNCLLTPHDRARHRRIASRRFNEAINDAP
;
A
#
# COMPACT_ATOMS: atom_id res chain seq x y z
N MET A 1 -14.51 -24.56 -42.80
CA MET A 1 -13.53 -25.56 -42.30
C MET A 1 -12.15 -24.94 -42.41
N PRO A 2 -11.63 -24.39 -41.30
CA PRO A 2 -10.63 -25.10 -40.49
C PRO A 2 -11.06 -25.27 -39.03
N GLY A 3 -10.51 -26.28 -38.36
CA GLY A 3 -11.01 -26.91 -37.14
C GLY A 3 -10.95 -26.08 -35.86
N LEU A 4 -12.03 -26.15 -35.09
CA LEU A 4 -12.12 -25.73 -33.70
C LEU A 4 -11.22 -26.60 -32.80
N LEU A 5 -10.11 -26.04 -32.33
CA LEU A 5 -9.38 -26.55 -31.17
C LEU A 5 -10.22 -26.33 -29.91
N LYS A 6 -10.93 -27.38 -29.47
CA LYS A 6 -11.57 -27.47 -28.15
C LYS A 6 -10.50 -27.29 -27.07
N ARG A 7 -10.48 -26.15 -26.39
CA ARG A 7 -9.76 -25.96 -25.11
C ARG A 7 -10.44 -26.84 -24.06
N THR A 8 -9.83 -27.99 -23.78
CA THR A 8 -10.19 -28.84 -22.64
C THR A 8 -9.87 -28.11 -21.35
N ALA A 9 -10.89 -27.85 -20.54
CA ALA A 9 -10.75 -27.37 -19.18
C ALA A 9 -10.03 -28.44 -18.35
N ARG A 10 -8.75 -28.20 -18.01
CA ARG A 10 -8.05 -29.00 -16.99
C ARG A 10 -8.72 -28.72 -15.64
N ARG A 11 -9.57 -29.64 -15.19
CA ARG A 11 -9.99 -29.75 -13.80
C ARG A 11 -8.73 -29.98 -12.95
N TYR A 12 -8.31 -28.97 -12.20
CA TYR A 12 -7.36 -29.17 -11.11
C TYR A 12 -8.07 -29.96 -10.02
N SER A 13 -7.73 -31.25 -9.93
CA SER A 13 -8.01 -32.08 -8.76
C SER A 13 -7.37 -31.43 -7.55
N GLN A 14 -8.20 -30.97 -6.60
CA GLN A 14 -7.76 -30.53 -5.28
C GLN A 14 -7.32 -31.78 -4.50
N ASN A 15 -6.04 -32.14 -4.64
CA ASN A 15 -5.42 -33.08 -3.73
C ASN A 15 -5.28 -32.40 -2.36
N THR A 16 -6.23 -32.67 -1.46
CA THR A 16 -6.20 -32.31 -0.04
C THR A 16 -5.15 -33.15 0.68
N ARG A 17 -3.87 -32.88 0.44
CA ARG A 17 -2.82 -33.20 1.41
C ARG A 17 -2.70 -31.99 2.35
N PRO A 18 -2.71 -32.18 3.68
CA PRO A 18 -2.42 -31.09 4.60
C PRO A 18 -1.00 -30.59 4.30
N GLN A 19 -0.89 -29.44 3.63
CA GLN A 19 0.38 -28.75 3.52
C GLN A 19 0.79 -28.42 4.96
N LYS A 20 1.84 -29.07 5.46
CA LYS A 20 2.50 -28.68 6.70
C LYS A 20 2.78 -27.18 6.57
N LYS A 21 2.12 -26.33 7.37
CA LYS A 21 2.47 -24.92 7.48
C LYS A 21 3.95 -24.87 7.85
N ALA A 22 4.79 -24.34 6.96
CA ALA A 22 6.20 -24.15 7.26
C ALA A 22 6.30 -23.35 8.56
N GLN A 23 6.90 -23.95 9.57
CA GLN A 23 7.14 -23.28 10.84
C GLN A 23 8.15 -22.16 10.56
N TYR A 24 7.81 -20.93 10.93
CA TYR A 24 8.76 -19.83 10.85
C TYR A 24 9.91 -20.11 11.83
N VAL A 25 11.10 -20.30 11.29
CA VAL A 25 12.31 -20.64 12.03
C VAL A 25 13.03 -19.36 12.53
N GLY A 26 12.29 -18.28 12.74
CA GLY A 26 12.89 -16.95 12.82
C GLY A 26 13.26 -16.42 11.43
N PRO A 27 13.76 -15.18 11.34
CA PRO A 27 14.19 -14.66 10.06
C PRO A 27 15.37 -15.47 9.53
N THR A 28 15.44 -15.66 8.21
CA THR A 28 16.70 -16.01 7.55
C THR A 28 17.81 -14.95 7.78
N PHE A 29 17.49 -13.82 8.42
CA PHE A 29 18.40 -12.78 8.92
C PHE A 29 19.19 -13.16 10.18
N ASP A 30 18.78 -14.18 10.93
CA ASP A 30 19.58 -14.71 12.05
C ASP A 30 20.78 -15.52 11.54
N LYS A 31 20.73 -15.95 10.28
CA LYS A 31 21.93 -16.45 9.61
C LYS A 31 22.82 -15.25 9.32
N ILE A 32 23.82 -15.08 10.17
CA ILE A 32 24.93 -14.18 9.90
C ILE A 32 25.56 -14.65 8.57
N PRO A 33 25.58 -13.80 7.53
CA PRO A 33 26.21 -14.15 6.28
C PRO A 33 27.67 -14.54 6.50
N THR A 34 28.08 -15.61 5.84
CA THR A 34 29.49 -15.99 5.74
C THR A 34 30.12 -15.27 4.56
N GLU A 35 31.40 -14.92 4.68
CA GLU A 35 32.16 -14.29 3.59
C GLU A 35 32.33 -15.21 2.38
N SER A 36 32.24 -16.52 2.57
CA SER A 36 32.16 -17.54 1.53
C SER A 36 30.70 -17.93 1.27
N ASP A 37 30.39 -18.30 0.03
CA ASP A 37 29.09 -18.82 -0.36
C ASP A 37 29.32 -20.13 -1.11
N PRO A 38 28.83 -21.28 -0.61
CA PRO A 38 29.13 -22.60 -1.19
C PRO A 38 28.60 -22.78 -2.61
N LEU A 39 27.70 -21.90 -3.08
CA LEU A 39 27.23 -21.91 -4.46
C LEU A 39 28.23 -21.26 -5.44
N TRP A 40 29.31 -20.66 -4.93
CA TRP A 40 30.25 -19.85 -5.70
C TRP A 40 31.71 -20.16 -5.37
N ILE A 41 32.55 -20.06 -6.39
CA ILE A 41 34.01 -20.06 -6.28
C ILE A 41 34.46 -18.61 -6.47
N ASP A 42 35.03 -18.03 -5.41
CA ASP A 42 35.54 -16.64 -5.42
C ASP A 42 36.88 -16.56 -6.18
N THR A 43 37.10 -15.46 -6.88
CA THR A 43 38.37 -15.15 -7.54
C THR A 43 38.82 -13.73 -7.22
N ASP A 44 40.13 -13.46 -7.29
CA ASP A 44 40.69 -12.16 -6.91
C ASP A 44 40.21 -11.04 -7.83
N GLU A 45 40.23 -11.25 -9.15
CA GLU A 45 39.58 -10.41 -10.16
C GLU A 45 39.16 -11.25 -11.38
N HIS A 46 38.21 -10.75 -12.17
CA HIS A 46 37.95 -11.31 -13.50
C HIS A 46 39.05 -10.81 -14.44
N THR A 47 39.99 -11.67 -14.84
CA THR A 47 40.95 -11.34 -15.89
C THR A 47 40.22 -11.23 -17.23
N THR A 48 40.32 -10.08 -17.90
CA THR A 48 39.97 -9.96 -19.32
C THR A 48 41.18 -10.37 -20.16
N PRO A 49 41.13 -11.45 -20.96
CA PRO A 49 42.17 -11.72 -21.93
C PRO A 49 41.89 -10.87 -23.18
N GLY A 50 42.90 -10.10 -23.60
CA GLY A 50 42.99 -9.48 -24.93
C GLY A 50 42.32 -8.12 -25.07
N ASP A 51 42.90 -7.09 -24.47
CA ASP A 51 43.10 -5.78 -25.10
C ASP A 51 44.14 -5.03 -24.25
N GLY A 52 44.97 -4.18 -24.88
CA GLY A 52 45.95 -3.34 -24.19
C GLY A 52 45.31 -2.43 -23.13
N PRO A 53 46.08 -1.55 -22.46
CA PRO A 53 45.58 -0.75 -21.34
C PRO A 53 44.39 0.13 -21.79
N GLN A 54 43.18 -0.37 -21.61
CA GLN A 54 41.97 0.43 -21.72
C GLN A 54 41.89 1.25 -20.44
N SER A 55 41.93 2.56 -20.63
CA SER A 55 41.66 3.63 -19.67
C SER A 55 40.23 3.58 -19.14
N GLY A 56 39.86 2.47 -18.51
CA GLY A 56 38.64 2.37 -17.72
C GLY A 56 38.78 3.19 -16.43
N PRO A 57 37.71 3.82 -15.93
CA PRO A 57 37.71 4.45 -14.63
C PRO A 57 38.22 3.48 -13.57
N THR A 58 39.04 3.95 -12.64
CA THR A 58 39.45 3.16 -11.48
C THR A 58 38.20 2.60 -10.79
N PRO A 59 38.11 1.28 -10.59
CA PRO A 59 36.91 0.66 -10.05
C PRO A 59 36.59 1.20 -8.66
N ASP A 60 35.34 1.60 -8.46
CA ASP A 60 34.85 2.19 -7.20
C ASP A 60 35.22 1.31 -5.99
N PRO A 61 35.99 1.86 -5.02
CA PRO A 61 36.45 1.10 -3.86
C PRO A 61 35.31 0.54 -3.00
N LEU A 62 34.21 1.29 -2.86
CA LEU A 62 33.05 0.85 -2.09
C LEU A 62 32.34 -0.31 -2.79
N ALA A 63 32.14 -0.24 -4.11
CA ALA A 63 31.56 -1.33 -4.89
C ALA A 63 32.41 -2.61 -4.82
N ARG A 64 33.74 -2.50 -4.80
CA ARG A 64 34.66 -3.63 -4.55
C ARG A 64 34.47 -4.23 -3.16
N SER A 65 34.32 -3.40 -2.13
CA SER A 65 34.06 -3.91 -0.77
C SER A 65 32.68 -4.56 -0.59
N LEU A 66 31.73 -4.29 -1.49
CA LEU A 66 30.36 -4.80 -1.45
C LEU A 66 30.14 -6.09 -2.28
N THR A 67 31.04 -6.39 -3.22
CA THR A 67 30.86 -7.48 -4.18
C THR A 67 32.13 -8.28 -4.40
N LYS A 68 32.00 -9.60 -4.57
CA LYS A 68 33.12 -10.49 -4.90
C LYS A 68 32.99 -11.03 -6.32
N PRO A 69 34.06 -11.02 -7.13
CA PRO A 69 34.11 -11.78 -8.38
C PRO A 69 33.96 -13.27 -8.09
N CYS A 70 33.14 -13.97 -8.87
CA CYS A 70 32.87 -15.37 -8.64
C CYS A 70 32.36 -16.12 -9.88
N TYR A 71 32.50 -17.45 -9.85
CA TYR A 71 31.90 -18.39 -10.80
C TYR A 71 30.96 -19.35 -10.05
N PRO A 72 29.90 -19.87 -10.67
CA PRO A 72 29.07 -20.89 -10.04
C PRO A 72 29.94 -22.10 -9.68
N ALA A 73 29.75 -22.68 -8.48
CA ALA A 73 30.51 -23.86 -8.06
C ALA A 73 30.31 -25.08 -8.99
N SER A 74 29.21 -25.10 -9.76
CA SER A 74 28.95 -26.09 -10.81
C SER A 74 29.79 -25.90 -12.08
N ASP A 75 30.44 -24.74 -12.27
CA ASP A 75 31.23 -24.42 -13.45
C ASP A 75 32.72 -24.70 -13.19
N THR A 76 33.12 -25.94 -13.45
CA THR A 76 34.50 -26.41 -13.25
C THR A 76 35.50 -25.80 -14.24
N GLN A 77 35.02 -25.20 -15.33
CA GLN A 77 35.86 -24.61 -16.39
C GLN A 77 36.00 -23.08 -16.27
N LEU A 78 35.36 -22.46 -15.27
CA LEU A 78 35.40 -21.01 -15.02
C LEU A 78 35.16 -20.20 -16.29
N ARG A 79 34.14 -20.59 -17.07
CA ARG A 79 33.90 -19.99 -18.38
C ARG A 79 33.51 -18.53 -18.27
N ARG A 80 34.07 -17.69 -19.14
CA ARG A 80 33.92 -16.22 -19.11
C ARG A 80 32.46 -15.75 -19.23
N ASP A 81 31.64 -16.45 -20.01
CA ASP A 81 30.20 -16.20 -20.14
C ASP A 81 29.40 -16.54 -18.85
N ASN A 82 30.05 -17.20 -17.91
CA ASN A 82 29.48 -17.54 -16.61
C ASN A 82 30.15 -16.81 -15.43
N ALA A 83 30.96 -15.79 -15.72
CA ALA A 83 31.53 -14.90 -14.71
C ALA A 83 30.44 -14.00 -14.07
N HIS A 84 30.47 -13.87 -12.75
CA HIS A 84 29.53 -13.06 -11.97
C HIS A 84 30.24 -12.21 -10.91
N TYR A 85 29.53 -11.21 -10.40
CA TYR A 85 29.77 -10.59 -9.11
C TYR A 85 28.64 -11.00 -8.16
N ARG A 86 28.97 -11.52 -6.98
CA ARG A 86 28.00 -11.78 -5.92
C ARG A 86 28.12 -10.73 -4.82
N CYS A 87 27.02 -10.47 -4.11
CA CYS A 87 27.09 -9.66 -2.89
C CYS A 87 27.97 -10.39 -1.85
N ILE A 88 28.71 -9.66 -1.01
CA ILE A 88 29.45 -10.28 0.10
C ILE A 88 28.53 -11.05 1.07
N ALA A 89 27.25 -10.69 1.13
CA ALA A 89 26.22 -11.36 1.92
C ALA A 89 25.39 -12.37 1.08
N SER A 90 25.90 -12.83 -0.07
CA SER A 90 25.15 -13.70 -1.00
C SER A 90 24.76 -15.05 -0.42
N SER A 91 25.51 -15.55 0.57
CA SER A 91 25.18 -16.78 1.31
C SER A 91 23.79 -16.75 1.95
N VAL A 92 23.24 -15.54 2.14
CA VAL A 92 21.87 -15.32 2.63
C VAL A 92 21.01 -14.55 1.63
N CYS A 93 21.54 -13.49 1.00
CA CYS A 93 20.73 -12.64 0.10
C CYS A 93 20.58 -13.21 -1.32
N GLY A 94 21.45 -14.14 -1.73
CA GLY A 94 21.46 -14.79 -3.05
C GLY A 94 21.71 -13.87 -4.24
N TRP A 95 22.04 -12.60 -4.02
CA TRP A 95 22.18 -11.63 -5.10
C TRP A 95 23.46 -11.79 -5.89
N LYS A 96 23.34 -11.65 -7.20
CA LYS A 96 24.40 -11.73 -8.18
C LYS A 96 24.15 -10.84 -9.38
N LEU A 97 25.21 -10.51 -10.09
CA LEU A 97 25.24 -9.69 -11.30
C LEU A 97 26.21 -10.32 -12.29
N LYS A 98 25.92 -10.27 -13.59
CA LYS A 98 26.86 -10.78 -14.61
C LYS A 98 28.10 -9.90 -14.67
N ALA A 99 29.27 -10.49 -14.90
CA ALA A 99 30.54 -9.76 -14.86
C ALA A 99 30.61 -8.62 -15.87
N TRP A 100 30.11 -8.83 -17.10
CA TRP A 100 30.03 -7.80 -18.14
C TRP A 100 28.96 -6.73 -17.89
N ASP A 101 28.12 -6.91 -16.86
CA ASP A 101 27.03 -6.01 -16.48
C ASP A 101 27.32 -5.36 -15.13
N ARG A 102 28.60 -5.22 -14.75
CA ARG A 102 29.04 -4.60 -13.49
C ARG A 102 28.77 -3.09 -13.51
N ASN A 103 27.50 -2.74 -13.35
CA ASN A 103 27.03 -1.36 -13.35
C ASN A 103 26.80 -0.87 -11.90
N LEU A 104 27.49 0.20 -11.51
CA LEU A 104 27.46 0.74 -10.15
C LEU A 104 26.04 0.98 -9.59
N PRO A 105 25.10 1.62 -10.33
CA PRO A 105 23.73 1.81 -9.85
C PRO A 105 23.01 0.49 -9.56
N ARG A 106 23.30 -0.60 -10.29
CA ARG A 106 22.70 -1.91 -10.02
C ARG A 106 23.23 -2.53 -8.71
N ILE A 107 24.52 -2.37 -8.46
CA ILE A 107 25.16 -2.79 -7.20
C ILE A 107 24.53 -2.01 -6.04
N TYR A 108 24.54 -0.68 -6.10
CA TYR A 108 24.00 0.15 -5.01
C TYR A 108 22.49 0.00 -4.84
N LYS A 109 21.72 -0.14 -5.91
CA LYS A 109 20.29 -0.47 -5.87
C LYS A 109 20.02 -1.74 -5.08
N HIS A 110 20.82 -2.78 -5.28
CA HIS A 110 20.72 -4.00 -4.48
C HIS A 110 21.14 -3.76 -3.04
N VAL A 111 22.34 -3.21 -2.85
CA VAL A 111 22.97 -3.03 -1.55
C VAL A 111 22.11 -2.19 -0.63
N GLY A 112 21.56 -1.07 -1.11
CA GLY A 112 20.64 -0.22 -0.35
C GLY A 112 19.34 -0.95 0.06
N ARG A 113 19.04 -2.13 -0.46
CA ARG A 113 17.89 -2.97 -0.08
C ARG A 113 18.30 -4.31 0.55
N CYS A 114 19.59 -4.56 0.70
CA CYS A 114 20.13 -5.83 1.18
C CYS A 114 20.03 -5.92 2.70
N LYS A 115 18.99 -6.61 3.20
CA LYS A 115 18.78 -6.78 4.65
C LYS A 115 19.90 -7.56 5.35
N PRO A 116 20.42 -8.68 4.81
CA PRO A 116 21.50 -9.40 5.47
C PRO A 116 22.77 -8.55 5.61
N LEU A 117 23.04 -7.68 4.62
CA LEU A 117 24.15 -6.75 4.72
C LEU A 117 23.92 -5.67 5.78
N ARG A 118 22.69 -5.13 5.85
CA ARG A 118 22.32 -4.13 6.88
C ARG A 118 22.51 -4.66 8.30
N SER A 119 22.13 -5.90 8.57
CA SER A 119 22.29 -6.50 9.89
C SER A 119 23.72 -6.92 10.19
N TRP A 120 24.47 -7.37 9.17
CA TRP A 120 25.81 -7.92 9.37
C TRP A 120 26.95 -6.90 9.33
N LYS A 121 26.91 -5.94 8.39
CA LYS A 121 27.92 -4.87 8.22
C LYS A 121 27.18 -3.52 8.07
N PRO A 122 26.59 -2.96 9.15
CA PRO A 122 25.76 -1.76 9.10
C PRO A 122 26.50 -0.53 8.56
N ASP A 123 27.74 -0.30 8.97
CA ASP A 123 28.54 0.85 8.50
C ASP A 123 28.76 0.81 6.98
N LEU A 124 29.01 -0.39 6.45
CA LEU A 124 29.21 -0.59 5.02
C LEU A 124 27.91 -0.39 4.24
N PHE A 125 26.79 -0.84 4.81
CA PHE A 125 25.46 -0.64 4.28
C PHE A 125 25.10 0.87 4.25
N GLU A 126 25.37 1.61 5.33
CA GLU A 126 25.10 3.04 5.44
C GLU A 126 25.90 3.85 4.42
N ARG A 127 27.20 3.59 4.27
CA ARG A 127 28.04 4.20 3.22
C ARG A 127 27.46 3.99 1.82
N ALA A 128 26.94 2.80 1.56
CA ALA A 128 26.33 2.47 0.27
C ALA A 128 24.96 3.12 0.08
N GLU A 129 24.17 3.30 1.15
CA GLU A 129 22.93 4.08 1.12
C GLU A 129 23.20 5.54 0.77
N MET A 130 24.21 6.15 1.40
CA MET A 130 24.63 7.52 1.13
C MET A 130 25.07 7.69 -0.32
N LEU A 131 25.89 6.79 -0.84
CA LEU A 131 26.33 6.83 -2.24
C LEU A 131 25.16 6.57 -3.21
N LEU A 132 24.24 5.65 -2.90
CA LEU A 132 23.05 5.47 -3.73
C LEU A 132 22.22 6.74 -3.82
N ALA A 133 22.03 7.44 -2.69
CA ALA A 133 21.29 8.69 -2.68
C ALA A 133 22.01 9.82 -3.41
N SER A 134 23.35 9.89 -3.32
CA SER A 134 24.11 10.93 -4.04
C SER A 134 24.11 10.74 -5.56
N LEU A 135 23.71 9.57 -6.07
CA LEU A 135 23.47 9.33 -7.49
C LEU A 135 22.16 9.93 -8.01
N ALA A 136 21.31 10.46 -7.12
CA ALA A 136 20.09 11.16 -7.49
C ALA A 136 20.46 12.50 -8.15
N PRO A 137 19.70 12.98 -9.16
CA PRO A 137 19.82 14.36 -9.62
C PRO A 137 19.90 15.35 -8.45
N GLY A 138 20.89 16.24 -8.47
CA GLY A 138 21.15 17.21 -7.40
C GLY A 138 21.96 16.70 -6.20
N GLY A 139 22.30 15.41 -6.16
CA GLY A 139 23.18 14.83 -5.14
C GLY A 139 22.58 14.77 -3.72
N LEU A 140 23.38 14.21 -2.81
CA LEU A 140 23.18 14.31 -1.37
C LEU A 140 24.34 15.16 -0.85
N GLU A 141 24.11 16.42 -0.49
CA GLU A 141 25.19 17.22 0.10
C GLU A 141 25.63 16.58 1.42
N VAL A 142 26.94 16.50 1.63
CA VAL A 142 27.52 16.07 2.91
C VAL A 142 27.19 17.16 3.92
N PHE A 143 26.27 16.87 4.83
CA PHE A 143 25.97 17.76 5.94
C PHE A 143 27.16 17.80 6.89
N ASP A 144 27.63 19.02 7.17
CA ASP A 144 28.72 19.31 8.09
C ASP A 144 28.28 18.91 9.51
N ALA A 145 28.76 17.75 9.98
CA ALA A 145 28.55 17.26 11.34
C ALA A 145 29.48 18.00 12.32
N SER A 146 29.35 19.34 12.39
CA SER A 146 30.00 20.12 13.44
C SER A 146 28.95 20.53 14.47
N PRO A 147 29.10 20.13 15.75
CA PRO A 147 28.23 20.60 16.81
C PRO A 147 28.52 22.08 17.04
N GLN A 148 27.72 22.97 16.42
CA GLN A 148 27.71 24.37 16.83
C GLN A 148 27.16 24.42 18.25
N SER A 149 28.04 24.72 19.20
CA SER A 149 27.74 25.08 20.57
C SER A 149 26.75 26.24 20.60
N LYS A 150 25.47 25.92 20.75
CA LYS A 150 24.49 26.91 21.17
C LYS A 150 24.66 27.13 22.66
N ALA A 151 25.25 28.28 22.99
CA ALA A 151 25.30 28.81 24.34
C ALA A 151 23.90 28.83 24.98
N ASP A 152 23.88 28.54 26.27
CA ASP A 152 22.72 28.53 27.14
C ASP A 152 21.89 29.81 27.05
N SER A 153 20.57 29.65 26.93
CA SER A 153 19.58 30.63 27.37
C SER A 153 18.26 29.94 27.72
N PRO A 154 17.54 30.44 28.73
CA PRO A 154 16.81 29.58 29.66
C PRO A 154 15.38 29.25 29.22
N ALA A 155 14.89 28.15 29.80
CA ALA A 155 13.51 27.69 29.94
C ALA A 155 12.41 28.51 29.25
N ARG A 156 11.80 27.94 28.20
CA ARG A 156 10.49 28.38 27.69
C ARG A 156 9.41 28.05 28.71
N THR A 157 8.98 29.07 29.45
CA THR A 157 7.77 29.08 30.25
C THR A 157 6.53 28.94 29.36
N SER A 158 5.58 28.13 29.84
CA SER A 158 4.27 27.90 29.26
C SER A 158 3.52 29.20 28.97
N THR A 159 3.13 29.42 27.70
CA THR A 159 1.93 30.22 27.38
C THR A 159 1.43 29.90 25.96
N THR A 160 0.15 29.53 25.90
CA THR A 160 -0.80 29.60 24.76
C THR A 160 -0.42 28.92 23.44
N LEU A 161 -1.07 27.78 23.18
CA LEU A 161 -1.19 27.10 21.89
C LEU A 161 -1.91 27.98 20.86
N SER A 162 -1.19 28.89 20.20
CA SER A 162 -1.59 29.34 18.87
C SER A 162 -1.01 28.36 17.85
N HIS A 163 -1.81 27.37 17.41
CA HIS A 163 -1.50 26.54 16.25
C HIS A 163 -1.54 27.41 14.98
N GLN A 164 -0.49 28.20 14.75
CA GLN A 164 -0.18 28.68 13.41
C GLN A 164 0.43 27.51 12.66
N PHE A 165 -0.39 26.86 11.83
CA PHE A 165 0.08 25.86 10.87
C PHE A 165 1.03 26.56 9.88
N ALA A 166 2.34 26.50 10.13
CA ALA A 166 3.32 26.88 9.13
C ALA A 166 3.23 25.85 7.99
N SER A 167 2.54 26.22 6.90
CA SER A 167 2.32 25.43 5.69
C SER A 167 3.58 25.24 4.83
N ALA A 168 4.78 25.47 5.39
CA ALA A 168 6.02 25.27 4.67
C ALA A 168 6.31 23.76 4.58
N ASN A 169 6.49 23.26 3.37
CA ASN A 169 6.99 21.91 3.14
C ASN A 169 8.36 21.79 3.83
N PRO A 170 8.52 20.92 4.85
CA PRO A 170 9.78 20.82 5.60
C PRO A 170 10.90 20.28 4.71
N PHE A 171 10.53 19.68 3.57
CA PHE A 171 11.47 19.18 2.59
C PHE A 171 11.85 20.21 1.52
N SER A 172 11.31 21.44 1.56
CA SER A 172 11.73 22.50 0.63
C SER A 172 13.22 22.80 0.72
N ARG A 173 13.82 22.65 1.91
CA ARG A 173 15.27 22.76 2.12
C ARG A 173 16.10 21.69 1.41
N TYR A 174 15.46 20.68 0.84
CA TYR A 174 16.11 19.61 0.08
C TYR A 174 15.85 19.70 -1.42
N ASN A 175 15.08 20.70 -1.86
CA ASN A 175 14.76 20.96 -3.26
C ASN A 175 15.76 21.96 -3.82
N HIS A 176 16.99 21.51 -4.09
CA HIS A 176 18.02 22.34 -4.69
C HIS A 176 18.16 22.05 -6.19
N ILE A 177 17.37 22.76 -7.00
CA ILE A 177 17.47 22.74 -8.47
C ILE A 177 18.72 23.53 -8.94
N GLY A 178 19.15 24.51 -8.15
CA GLY A 178 20.17 25.50 -8.56
C GLY A 178 21.57 24.94 -8.87
N GLY A 179 21.91 23.74 -8.40
CA GLY A 179 23.18 23.07 -8.70
C GLY A 179 23.12 22.02 -9.81
N MET A 180 21.93 21.74 -10.35
CA MET A 180 21.73 20.72 -11.39
C MET A 180 21.95 21.31 -12.78
N SER A 181 22.62 20.55 -13.65
CA SER A 181 22.58 20.81 -15.09
C SER A 181 21.14 20.72 -15.62
N LEU A 182 20.84 21.37 -16.76
CA LEU A 182 19.51 21.28 -17.38
C LEU A 182 19.08 19.82 -17.64
N GLN A 183 20.03 18.97 -18.04
CA GLN A 183 19.82 17.53 -18.22
C GLN A 183 19.34 16.86 -16.92
N GLU A 184 20.01 17.14 -15.79
CA GLU A 184 19.64 16.56 -14.49
C GLU A 184 18.30 17.08 -13.97
N GLN A 185 18.00 18.36 -14.20
CA GLN A 185 16.69 18.93 -13.84
C GLN A 185 15.55 18.23 -14.60
N LEU A 186 15.74 18.00 -15.89
CA LEU A 186 14.79 17.31 -16.75
C LEU A 186 14.65 15.83 -16.36
N ASP A 187 15.77 15.14 -16.08
CA ASP A 187 15.77 13.76 -15.60
C ASP A 187 15.06 13.61 -14.25
N HIS A 188 15.29 14.55 -13.32
CA HIS A 188 14.62 14.61 -12.03
C HIS A 188 13.10 14.79 -12.19
N ALA A 189 12.69 15.77 -13.01
CA ALA A 189 11.29 16.04 -13.30
C ALA A 189 10.60 14.83 -13.96
N LEU A 190 11.27 14.17 -14.89
CA LEU A 190 10.77 12.97 -15.56
C LEU A 190 10.62 11.78 -14.60
N ALA A 191 11.62 11.55 -13.73
CA ALA A 191 11.52 10.53 -12.69
C ALA A 191 10.35 10.81 -11.73
N GLY A 192 10.18 12.07 -11.32
CA GLY A 192 9.05 12.53 -10.52
C GLY A 192 7.71 12.28 -11.21
N LEU A 193 7.57 12.63 -12.49
CA LEU A 193 6.36 12.39 -13.27
C LEU A 193 6.02 10.90 -13.35
N ILE A 194 7.00 10.05 -13.66
CA ILE A 194 6.82 8.60 -13.76
C ILE A 194 6.37 8.03 -12.40
N CYS A 195 7.02 8.43 -11.31
CA CYS A 195 6.69 7.96 -9.96
C CYS A 195 5.30 8.43 -9.50
N ALA A 196 4.95 9.70 -9.72
CA ALA A 196 3.67 10.27 -9.30
C ALA A 196 2.48 9.73 -10.11
N SER A 197 2.69 9.43 -11.40
CA SER A 197 1.65 8.93 -12.30
C SER A 197 1.54 7.39 -12.33
N GLY A 198 2.51 6.67 -11.77
CA GLY A 198 2.54 5.21 -11.81
C GLY A 198 2.73 4.64 -13.22
N VAL A 199 3.23 5.45 -14.16
CA VAL A 199 3.41 5.04 -15.56
C VAL A 199 4.61 4.09 -15.69
N PRO A 200 4.55 3.05 -16.54
CA PRO A 200 5.69 2.17 -16.76
C PRO A 200 6.90 2.92 -17.33
N THR A 201 8.10 2.64 -16.82
CA THR A 201 9.34 3.26 -17.34
C THR A 201 9.60 2.98 -18.81
N ARG A 202 8.96 1.98 -19.42
CA ARG A 202 9.06 1.73 -20.87
C ARG A 202 8.53 2.87 -21.73
N LEU A 203 7.72 3.78 -21.19
CA LEU A 203 7.21 4.94 -21.93
C LEU A 203 8.35 5.72 -22.63
N VAL A 204 9.49 5.89 -21.96
CA VAL A 204 10.60 6.70 -22.49
C VAL A 204 11.38 6.02 -23.61
N ASP A 205 11.17 4.73 -23.83
CA ASP A 205 11.83 3.98 -24.91
C ASP A 205 11.06 4.08 -26.24
N TYR A 206 9.84 4.62 -26.23
CA TYR A 206 9.03 4.78 -27.45
C TYR A 206 9.62 5.86 -28.36
N PRO A 207 9.65 5.65 -29.70
CA PRO A 207 10.09 6.66 -30.66
C PRO A 207 9.30 7.98 -30.54
N GLU A 208 8.00 7.90 -30.23
CA GLU A 208 7.11 9.04 -30.05
C GLU A 208 7.55 9.91 -28.86
N TRP A 209 7.98 9.29 -27.75
CA TRP A 209 8.51 10.02 -26.60
C TRP A 209 9.80 10.75 -26.95
N THR A 210 10.69 10.10 -27.69
CA THR A 210 11.94 10.70 -28.16
C THR A 210 11.65 11.90 -29.06
N ARG A 211 10.73 11.74 -30.03
CA ARG A 211 10.31 12.83 -30.93
C ARG A 211 9.69 14.00 -30.15
N TYR A 212 8.79 13.72 -29.21
CA TYR A 212 8.17 14.73 -28.36
C TYR A 212 9.21 15.52 -27.56
N SER A 213 10.16 14.81 -26.92
CA SER A 213 11.19 15.42 -26.08
C SER A 213 12.13 16.32 -26.90
N LEU A 214 12.56 15.87 -28.08
CA LEU A 214 13.43 16.66 -28.98
C LEU A 214 12.73 17.90 -29.56
N LEU A 215 11.41 17.84 -29.77
CA LEU A 215 10.63 19.01 -30.20
C LEU A 215 10.49 20.06 -29.09
N LEU A 216 10.49 19.64 -27.83
CA LEU A 216 10.48 20.55 -26.68
C LEU A 216 11.86 21.15 -26.40
N ASN A 217 12.90 20.32 -26.46
CA ASN A 217 14.28 20.73 -26.25
C ASN A 217 15.22 19.83 -27.08
N PRO A 218 15.79 20.34 -28.20
CA PRO A 218 16.70 19.59 -29.06
C PRO A 218 17.99 19.13 -28.36
N ASP A 219 18.42 19.83 -27.31
CA ASP A 219 19.66 19.54 -26.59
C ASP A 219 19.46 18.52 -25.45
N TYR A 220 18.22 18.18 -25.12
CA TYR A 220 17.92 17.19 -24.10
C TYR A 220 18.06 15.77 -24.67
N ILE A 221 18.79 14.92 -23.93
CA ILE A 221 18.93 13.50 -24.27
C ILE A 221 18.06 12.70 -23.30
N PRO A 222 16.86 12.24 -23.69
CA PRO A 222 15.97 11.53 -22.76
C PRO A 222 16.62 10.24 -22.25
N PRO A 223 16.54 9.97 -20.93
CA PRO A 223 17.10 8.77 -20.35
C PRO A 223 16.33 7.54 -20.85
N LYS A 224 17.02 6.42 -21.00
CA LYS A 224 16.41 5.12 -21.32
C LYS A 224 15.74 4.50 -20.09
N SER A 225 14.78 3.61 -20.31
CA SER A 225 14.00 3.01 -19.22
C SER A 225 14.84 2.25 -18.18
N ASN A 226 15.97 1.66 -18.60
CA ASN A 226 16.91 0.98 -17.71
C ASN A 226 17.61 1.97 -16.77
N TYR A 227 17.99 3.15 -17.26
CA TYR A 227 18.61 4.21 -16.48
C TYR A 227 17.66 4.74 -15.41
N ILE A 228 16.40 4.99 -15.79
CA ILE A 228 15.35 5.42 -14.85
C ILE A 228 15.13 4.35 -13.77
N ARG A 229 14.96 3.09 -14.19
CA ARG A 229 14.65 1.95 -13.29
C ARG A 229 15.81 1.56 -12.37
N ASP A 230 17.04 1.63 -12.87
CA ASP A 230 18.22 1.08 -12.20
C ASP A 230 19.07 2.15 -11.50
N ARG A 231 18.94 3.43 -11.89
CA ARG A 231 19.64 4.57 -11.27
C ARG A 231 18.68 5.61 -10.68
N LEU A 232 17.92 6.33 -11.51
CA LEU A 232 17.19 7.53 -11.05
C LEU A 232 16.17 7.23 -9.94
N ILE A 233 15.23 6.31 -10.17
CA ILE A 233 14.20 5.98 -9.17
C ILE A 233 14.82 5.39 -7.88
N PRO A 234 15.74 4.40 -7.93
CA PRO A 234 16.38 3.90 -6.73
C PRO A 234 17.15 4.96 -5.95
N ALA A 235 17.87 5.85 -6.63
CA ALA A 235 18.64 6.92 -6.02
C ALA A 235 17.72 7.95 -5.34
N GLU A 236 16.71 8.44 -6.06
CA GLU A 236 15.72 9.38 -5.51
C GLU A 236 14.93 8.78 -4.34
N ALA A 237 14.51 7.52 -4.44
CA ALA A 237 13.84 6.84 -3.34
C ALA A 237 14.76 6.74 -2.11
N ARG A 238 16.06 6.50 -2.30
CA ARG A 238 17.01 6.44 -1.19
C ARG A 238 17.25 7.82 -0.58
N ARG A 239 17.42 8.85 -1.42
CA ARG A 239 17.53 10.26 -1.00
C ARG A 239 16.32 10.68 -0.16
N ALA A 240 15.11 10.40 -0.63
CA ALA A 240 13.87 10.66 0.11
C ALA A 240 13.84 9.96 1.48
N VAL A 241 14.30 8.70 1.56
CA VAL A 241 14.38 7.97 2.84
C VAL A 241 15.38 8.62 3.80
N LEU A 242 16.54 9.08 3.30
CA LEU A 242 17.54 9.74 4.14
C LEU A 242 17.04 11.09 4.67
N HIS A 243 16.44 11.92 3.81
CA HIS A 243 15.81 13.18 4.24
C HIS A 243 14.67 12.95 5.23
N MET A 244 13.85 11.92 5.01
CA MET A 244 12.80 11.52 5.96
C MET A 244 13.41 11.12 7.30
N ARG A 245 14.48 10.30 7.32
CA ARG A 245 15.14 9.89 8.57
C ARG A 245 15.73 11.08 9.32
N GLU A 246 16.41 11.97 8.61
CA GLU A 246 16.97 13.20 9.18
C GLU A 246 15.89 14.10 9.76
N TYR A 247 14.82 14.37 8.99
CA TYR A 247 13.65 15.11 9.48
C TYR A 247 13.09 14.46 10.74
N LEU A 248 12.95 13.13 10.73
CA LEU A 248 12.44 12.41 11.87
C LEU A 248 13.37 12.49 13.07
N GLN A 249 14.69 12.65 12.99
CA GLN A 249 15.58 12.62 14.17
C GLN A 249 15.17 13.56 15.31
N GLY A 250 14.62 14.74 15.00
CA GLY A 250 14.15 15.72 15.98
C GLY A 250 12.72 15.49 16.51
N GLU A 251 11.97 14.55 15.93
CA GLU A 251 10.55 14.37 16.22
C GLU A 251 10.33 13.45 17.43
N THR A 252 9.29 13.73 18.22
CA THR A 252 8.84 12.87 19.32
C THR A 252 7.34 12.66 19.23
N ASN A 253 6.77 11.82 20.09
CA ASN A 253 5.37 11.43 20.04
C ASN A 253 4.96 10.82 18.69
N ILE A 254 5.86 10.01 18.11
CA ILE A 254 5.64 9.35 16.84
C ILE A 254 4.63 8.20 17.00
N SER A 255 3.66 8.13 16.11
CA SER A 255 2.79 6.96 15.96
C SER A 255 3.27 6.08 14.81
N LEU A 256 3.40 4.78 15.08
CA LEU A 256 3.64 3.78 14.06
C LEU A 256 2.32 3.16 13.62
N SER A 257 2.07 3.07 12.32
CA SER A 257 1.01 2.20 11.79
C SER A 257 1.62 1.13 10.91
N PHE A 258 1.06 -0.07 10.91
CA PHE A 258 1.52 -1.12 10.02
C PHE A 258 0.38 -1.93 9.43
N ASP A 259 0.56 -2.34 8.18
CA ASP A 259 -0.44 -3.07 7.40
C ASP A 259 0.22 -4.16 6.54
N GLY A 260 -0.52 -5.26 6.35
CA GLY A 260 -0.14 -6.40 5.55
C GLY A 260 -0.98 -6.50 4.28
N LEU A 261 -0.33 -6.49 3.12
CA LEU A 261 -0.97 -6.69 1.82
C LEU A 261 -0.36 -7.88 1.09
N THR A 262 -1.10 -8.46 0.15
CA THR A 262 -0.58 -9.55 -0.69
C THR A 262 -0.34 -9.04 -2.11
N ALA A 263 0.91 -9.05 -2.54
CA ALA A 263 1.29 -8.74 -3.92
C ALA A 263 1.64 -10.03 -4.66
N GLY A 264 0.73 -10.47 -5.54
CA GLY A 264 0.86 -11.76 -6.21
C GLY A 264 0.77 -12.92 -5.21
N GLN A 265 1.87 -13.64 -5.00
CA GLN A 265 1.98 -14.77 -4.05
C GLN A 265 2.81 -14.42 -2.82
N GLN A 266 3.15 -13.14 -2.61
CA GLN A 266 4.06 -12.71 -1.55
C GLN A 266 3.36 -11.71 -0.61
N PRO A 267 3.32 -11.98 0.70
CA PRO A 267 2.91 -10.98 1.67
C PRO A 267 3.96 -9.87 1.77
N ILE A 268 3.47 -8.64 1.80
CA ILE A 268 4.25 -7.42 2.01
C ILE A 268 3.70 -6.75 3.26
N TYR A 269 4.59 -6.37 4.18
CA TYR A 269 4.26 -5.55 5.32
C TYR A 269 4.84 -4.15 5.18
N THR A 270 4.03 -3.15 5.48
CA THR A 270 4.45 -1.75 5.45
C THR A 270 4.36 -1.19 6.85
N ILE A 271 5.34 -0.37 7.24
CA ILE A 271 5.32 0.42 8.46
C ILE A 271 5.38 1.88 8.04
N HIS A 272 4.41 2.64 8.53
CA HIS A 272 4.29 4.07 8.35
C HIS A 272 4.54 4.78 9.68
N VAL A 273 5.06 5.99 9.57
CA VAL A 273 5.32 6.88 10.71
C VAL A 273 4.40 8.09 10.55
N CYS A 274 3.73 8.48 11.62
CA CYS A 274 2.99 9.72 11.72
C CYS A 274 3.59 10.57 12.85
N THR A 275 3.97 11.81 12.55
CA THR A 275 4.52 12.77 13.52
C THR A 275 3.41 13.53 14.24
N ALA A 276 3.76 14.24 15.32
CA ALA A 276 2.81 15.04 16.10
C ALA A 276 2.11 16.14 15.27
N ASP A 277 2.80 16.68 14.25
CA ASP A 277 2.26 17.64 13.29
C ASP A 277 1.48 16.99 12.11
N ARG A 278 1.16 15.68 12.24
CA ARG A 278 0.31 14.90 11.32
C ARG A 278 0.92 14.70 9.93
N ARG A 279 2.25 14.64 9.84
CA ARG A 279 2.93 14.24 8.60
C ARG A 279 3.15 12.73 8.60
N THR A 280 2.70 12.09 7.52
CA THR A 280 2.76 10.64 7.38
C THR A 280 3.82 10.25 6.37
N PHE A 281 4.60 9.24 6.70
CA PHE A 281 5.67 8.71 5.87
C PHE A 281 5.60 7.20 5.77
N LEU A 282 5.88 6.64 4.59
CA LEU A 282 6.23 5.22 4.47
C LEU A 282 7.66 5.03 4.97
N TYR A 283 7.81 4.52 6.19
CA TYR A 283 9.12 4.34 6.80
C TYR A 283 9.85 3.10 6.27
N ARG A 284 9.13 1.97 6.22
CA ARG A 284 9.65 0.69 5.74
C ARG A 284 8.57 -0.09 5.00
N ALA A 285 8.96 -0.78 3.94
CA ALA A 285 8.17 -1.81 3.30
C ALA A 285 9.02 -3.07 3.19
N ASP A 286 8.44 -4.21 3.52
CA ASP A 286 9.15 -5.46 3.50
C ASP A 286 8.37 -6.63 2.88
N ILE A 287 9.04 -7.39 2.01
CA ILE A 287 8.52 -8.60 1.38
C ILE A 287 8.90 -9.79 2.27
N PHE A 288 7.89 -10.55 2.66
CA PHE A 288 8.06 -11.77 3.43
C PHE A 288 7.84 -13.00 2.56
N TYR A 289 8.79 -13.93 2.59
CA TYR A 289 8.69 -15.21 1.89
C TYR A 289 8.14 -16.27 2.86
N GLY A 290 6.82 -16.45 2.90
CA GLY A 290 6.15 -17.43 3.78
C GLY A 290 4.69 -17.07 4.06
N SER A 291 4.01 -17.83 4.93
CA SER A 291 2.65 -17.48 5.39
C SER A 291 2.71 -16.40 6.49
N HIS A 292 1.73 -15.48 6.53
CA HIS A 292 1.59 -14.45 7.57
C HIS A 292 1.97 -14.97 8.98
N ASN A 293 3.02 -14.38 9.57
CA ASN A 293 3.59 -14.83 10.84
C ASN A 293 3.72 -13.67 11.82
N ALA A 294 3.10 -13.80 13.00
CA ALA A 294 3.13 -12.75 14.02
C ALA A 294 4.53 -12.46 14.58
N ASN A 295 5.40 -13.46 14.69
CA ASN A 295 6.76 -13.27 15.18
C ASN A 295 7.59 -12.47 14.18
N TYR A 296 7.45 -12.75 12.88
CA TYR A 296 8.09 -11.94 11.85
C TYR A 296 7.67 -10.46 11.91
N ILE A 297 6.36 -10.20 12.08
CA ILE A 297 5.85 -8.83 12.21
C ILE A 297 6.42 -8.17 13.47
N LEU A 298 6.47 -8.91 14.59
CA LEU A 298 7.06 -8.42 15.84
C LEU A 298 8.54 -8.05 15.68
N ASP A 299 9.33 -8.91 15.03
CA ASP A 299 10.75 -8.65 14.78
C ASP A 299 10.94 -7.44 13.85
N PHE A 300 10.09 -7.33 12.82
CA PHE A 300 10.10 -6.19 11.91
C PHE A 300 9.74 -4.87 12.62
N LEU A 301 8.73 -4.90 13.49
CA LEU A 301 8.37 -3.77 14.35
C LEU A 301 9.48 -3.42 15.32
N ASP A 302 10.09 -4.41 15.99
CA ASP A 302 11.16 -4.21 16.97
C ASP A 302 12.38 -3.54 16.33
N GLN A 303 12.74 -3.93 15.11
CA GLN A 303 13.80 -3.28 14.33
C GLN A 303 13.47 -1.82 14.09
N VAL A 304 12.26 -1.49 13.62
CA VAL A 304 11.87 -0.10 13.35
C VAL A 304 11.80 0.73 14.63
N ILE A 305 11.27 0.16 15.73
CA ILE A 305 11.22 0.83 17.03
C ILE A 305 12.62 1.19 17.53
N LYS A 306 13.58 0.27 17.38
CA LYS A 306 15.00 0.52 17.72
C LYS A 306 15.66 1.52 16.80
N GLU A 307 15.40 1.45 15.48
CA GLU A 307 15.94 2.40 14.49
C GLU A 307 15.49 3.83 14.76
N ILE A 308 14.23 4.04 15.16
CA ILE A 308 13.69 5.38 15.47
C ILE A 308 14.09 5.83 16.88
N GLY A 309 14.16 4.90 17.83
CA GLY A 309 14.34 5.18 19.25
C GLY A 309 13.05 4.92 20.03
N PRO A 310 13.01 3.90 20.91
CA PRO A 310 11.79 3.51 21.61
C PRO A 310 11.12 4.63 22.42
N HIS A 311 11.91 5.57 22.97
CA HIS A 311 11.43 6.69 23.79
C HIS A 311 10.74 7.80 22.98
N ARG A 312 10.86 7.77 21.65
CA ARG A 312 10.28 8.78 20.75
C ARG A 312 8.93 8.35 20.17
N ILE A 313 8.55 7.09 20.39
CA ILE A 313 7.32 6.48 19.89
C ILE A 313 6.26 6.52 20.98
N ALA A 314 5.10 7.08 20.65
CA ALA A 314 3.95 7.17 21.54
C ALA A 314 2.97 6.02 21.35
N SER A 315 2.79 5.51 20.12
CA SER A 315 1.79 4.47 19.85
C SER A 315 2.10 3.59 18.65
N ILE A 316 1.49 2.40 18.63
CA ILE A 316 1.48 1.49 17.50
C ILE A 316 0.03 1.15 17.14
N VAL A 317 -0.30 1.23 15.86
CA VAL A 317 -1.64 1.01 15.30
C VAL A 317 -1.60 -0.09 14.24
N SER A 318 -2.57 -1.00 14.24
CA SER A 318 -2.78 -1.95 13.14
C SER A 318 -4.23 -2.41 13.06
N ASP A 319 -4.57 -3.09 11.98
CA ASP A 319 -5.79 -3.88 11.92
C ASP A 319 -5.83 -4.96 13.01
N ASP A 320 -6.99 -5.60 13.15
CA ASP A 320 -7.26 -6.62 14.17
C ASP A 320 -7.10 -8.06 13.66
N ALA A 321 -6.38 -8.25 12.55
CA ALA A 321 -6.00 -9.60 12.13
C ALA A 321 -5.24 -10.30 13.27
N ALA A 322 -5.49 -11.60 13.47
CA ALA A 322 -4.94 -12.32 14.62
C ALA A 322 -3.41 -12.22 14.74
N THR A 323 -2.70 -12.14 13.59
CA THR A 323 -1.25 -12.00 13.53
C THR A 323 -0.77 -10.60 13.90
N THR A 324 -1.42 -9.55 13.39
CA THR A 324 -1.05 -8.15 13.62
C THR A 324 -1.39 -7.73 15.05
N LYS A 325 -2.59 -8.09 15.54
CA LYS A 325 -3.00 -7.90 16.94
C LYS A 325 -2.04 -8.55 17.93
N LYS A 326 -1.59 -9.79 17.65
CA LYS A 326 -0.60 -10.46 18.50
C LYS A 326 0.73 -9.70 18.48
N ALA A 327 1.25 -9.34 17.30
CA ALA A 327 2.52 -8.62 17.18
C ALA A 327 2.49 -7.27 17.91
N ARG A 328 1.43 -6.47 17.74
CA ARG A 328 1.24 -5.19 18.42
C ARG A 328 1.19 -5.35 19.95
N ARG A 329 0.47 -6.36 20.45
CA ARG A 329 0.43 -6.67 21.89
C ARG A 329 1.79 -7.06 22.45
N GLU A 330 2.51 -7.96 21.78
CA GLU A 330 3.85 -8.37 22.26
C GLU A 330 4.87 -7.22 22.18
N ALA A 331 4.77 -6.34 21.17
CA ALA A 331 5.59 -5.12 21.10
C ALA A 331 5.30 -4.17 22.27
N SER A 332 4.03 -3.98 22.61
CA SER A 332 3.61 -3.11 23.73
C SER A 332 4.00 -3.70 25.10
N LYS A 333 4.03 -5.03 25.24
CA LYS A 333 4.62 -5.65 26.45
C LYS A 333 6.12 -5.39 26.57
N LYS A 334 6.84 -5.38 25.45
CA LYS A 334 8.29 -5.11 25.42
C LYS A 334 8.60 -3.63 25.66
N TYR A 335 7.72 -2.73 25.21
CA TYR A 335 7.83 -1.29 25.38
C TYR A 335 6.56 -0.73 26.05
N PRO A 336 6.41 -0.85 27.39
CA PRO A 336 5.14 -0.58 28.09
C PRO A 336 4.59 0.83 27.98
N TRP A 337 5.41 1.82 27.63
CA TRP A 337 4.99 3.21 27.42
C TRP A 337 4.40 3.47 26.03
N ILE A 338 4.55 2.52 25.09
CA ILE A 338 3.99 2.63 23.74
C ILE A 338 2.54 2.15 23.76
N LEU A 339 1.61 3.05 23.43
CA LEU A 339 0.17 2.76 23.42
C LEU A 339 -0.20 1.76 22.30
N ASN A 340 -0.99 0.76 22.68
CA ASN A 340 -1.50 -0.27 21.78
C ASN A 340 -2.86 0.14 21.21
N LEU A 341 -2.91 0.60 19.97
CA LEU A 341 -4.15 1.16 19.40
C LEU A 341 -4.69 0.28 18.28
N ALA A 342 -5.98 -0.08 18.35
CA ALA A 342 -6.65 -0.80 17.27
C ALA A 342 -7.07 0.17 16.16
N ASP A 343 -7.09 -0.29 14.90
CA ASP A 343 -7.57 0.51 13.78
C ASP A 343 -9.08 0.84 13.92
N PRO A 344 -9.44 2.12 14.14
CA PRO A 344 -10.83 2.51 14.34
C PRO A 344 -11.68 2.38 13.07
N VAL A 345 -11.07 2.55 11.89
CA VAL A 345 -11.76 2.40 10.58
C VAL A 345 -12.17 0.95 10.40
N HIS A 346 -11.28 0.01 10.72
CA HIS A 346 -11.59 -1.42 10.70
C HIS A 346 -12.76 -1.78 11.62
N LYS A 347 -12.82 -1.20 12.83
CA LYS A 347 -13.92 -1.45 13.78
C LYS A 347 -15.29 -1.03 13.26
N LEU A 348 -15.38 0.15 12.64
CA LEU A 348 -16.62 0.62 12.00
C LEU A 348 -17.01 -0.28 10.82
N ASN A 349 -16.03 -0.69 10.01
CA ASN A 349 -16.25 -1.59 8.90
C ASN A 349 -16.80 -2.96 9.35
N LEU A 350 -16.31 -3.48 10.49
CA LEU A 350 -16.85 -4.70 11.11
C LEU A 350 -18.26 -4.51 11.67
N CYS A 351 -18.61 -3.31 12.17
CA CYS A 351 -19.98 -3.00 12.58
C CYS A 351 -20.95 -3.07 11.40
N ILE A 352 -20.58 -2.45 10.28
CA ILE A 352 -21.35 -2.54 9.02
C ILE A 352 -21.47 -4.00 8.57
N GLN A 353 -20.40 -4.78 8.67
CA GLN A 353 -20.41 -6.21 8.33
C GLN A 353 -21.43 -6.99 9.17
N ASP A 354 -21.43 -6.80 10.49
CA ASP A 354 -22.31 -7.53 11.39
C ASP A 354 -23.78 -7.14 11.19
N ILE A 355 -24.05 -5.85 10.96
CA ILE A 355 -25.39 -5.40 10.56
C ILE A 355 -25.81 -6.14 9.28
N CYS A 356 -24.96 -6.16 8.25
CA CYS A 356 -25.28 -6.81 6.97
C CYS A 356 -25.37 -8.35 7.04
N ARG A 357 -24.94 -8.97 8.14
CA ARG A 357 -25.07 -10.42 8.38
C ARG A 357 -26.40 -10.80 9.01
N ASP A 358 -27.17 -9.82 9.47
CA ASP A 358 -28.50 -10.05 10.01
C ASP A 358 -29.42 -10.69 8.97
N PRO A 359 -30.13 -11.78 9.30
CA PRO A 359 -31.00 -12.49 8.35
C PRO A 359 -32.05 -11.61 7.67
N ILE A 360 -32.49 -10.52 8.30
CA ILE A 360 -33.47 -9.61 7.69
C ILE A 360 -32.94 -8.97 6.39
N TRP A 361 -31.62 -8.86 6.24
CA TRP A 361 -30.99 -8.26 5.06
C TRP A 361 -30.59 -9.29 4.00
N GLU A 362 -30.75 -10.59 4.25
CA GLU A 362 -30.27 -11.63 3.32
C GLU A 362 -30.88 -11.49 1.92
N GLN A 363 -32.21 -11.33 1.84
CA GLN A 363 -32.91 -11.20 0.56
C GLN A 363 -32.62 -9.87 -0.15
N PRO A 364 -32.75 -8.68 0.50
CA PRO A 364 -32.38 -7.41 -0.13
C PRO A 364 -30.94 -7.39 -0.64
N LEU A 365 -30.00 -7.95 0.12
CA LEU A 365 -28.59 -8.01 -0.29
C LEU A 365 -28.36 -8.97 -1.45
N LYS A 366 -29.08 -10.09 -1.50
CA LYS A 366 -29.04 -11.03 -2.63
C LYS A 366 -29.56 -10.37 -3.90
N GLN A 367 -30.69 -9.66 -3.81
CA GLN A 367 -31.28 -8.89 -4.90
C GLN A 367 -30.32 -7.79 -5.39
N LEU A 368 -29.80 -6.97 -4.48
CA LEU A 368 -28.81 -5.92 -4.76
C LEU A 368 -27.60 -6.48 -5.52
N ARG A 369 -26.98 -7.56 -5.02
CA ARG A 369 -25.81 -8.18 -5.65
C ARG A 369 -26.13 -8.72 -7.04
N LYS A 370 -27.30 -9.33 -7.25
CA LYS A 370 -27.71 -9.86 -8.56
C LYS A 370 -27.96 -8.75 -9.57
N LEU A 371 -28.62 -7.67 -9.16
CA LEU A 371 -28.82 -6.48 -9.98
C LEU A 371 -27.47 -5.89 -10.41
N LEU A 372 -26.58 -5.60 -9.47
CA LEU A 372 -25.26 -5.05 -9.75
C LEU A 372 -24.43 -5.97 -10.65
N THR A 373 -24.49 -7.29 -10.43
CA THR A 373 -23.78 -8.26 -11.25
C THR A 373 -24.29 -8.26 -12.69
N HIS A 374 -25.61 -8.16 -12.91
CA HIS A 374 -26.18 -8.10 -14.25
C HIS A 374 -25.64 -6.89 -15.03
N PHE A 375 -25.72 -5.70 -14.45
CA PHE A 375 -25.22 -4.47 -15.10
C PHE A 375 -23.69 -4.43 -15.22
N LYS A 376 -22.95 -5.09 -14.32
CA LYS A 376 -21.50 -5.23 -14.44
C LYS A 376 -21.09 -6.14 -15.61
N MET A 377 -21.86 -7.19 -15.87
CA MET A 377 -21.54 -8.20 -16.89
C MET A 377 -22.11 -7.88 -18.28
N SER A 378 -23.18 -7.07 -18.36
CA SER A 378 -23.84 -6.68 -19.60
C SER A 378 -23.42 -5.26 -20.03
N THR A 379 -22.55 -5.17 -21.03
CA THR A 379 -22.17 -3.88 -21.64
C THR A 379 -23.37 -3.17 -22.25
N TYR A 380 -24.32 -3.93 -22.81
CA TYR A 380 -25.57 -3.41 -23.37
C TYR A 380 -26.44 -2.76 -22.28
N ALA A 381 -26.76 -3.49 -21.20
CA ALA A 381 -27.61 -2.98 -20.13
C ALA A 381 -26.97 -1.77 -19.44
N MET A 382 -25.64 -1.78 -19.23
CA MET A 382 -24.91 -0.62 -18.70
C MET A 382 -24.96 0.58 -19.65
N GLY A 383 -24.83 0.36 -20.96
CA GLY A 383 -24.98 1.41 -21.98
C GLY A 383 -26.35 2.07 -21.93
N ARG A 384 -27.43 1.27 -21.90
CA ARG A 384 -28.81 1.75 -21.79
C ARG A 384 -29.09 2.49 -20.48
N LEU A 385 -28.55 1.99 -19.36
CA LEU A 385 -28.61 2.69 -18.09
C LEU A 385 -27.94 4.06 -18.17
N ASN A 386 -26.75 4.16 -18.77
CA ASN A 386 -26.04 5.45 -18.89
C ASN A 386 -26.79 6.46 -19.77
N GLU A 387 -27.49 6.01 -20.81
CA GLU A 387 -28.37 6.88 -21.62
C GLU A 387 -29.59 7.33 -20.83
N ALA A 388 -30.28 6.41 -20.14
CA ALA A 388 -31.43 6.74 -19.31
C ALA A 388 -31.05 7.70 -18.17
N ARG A 389 -29.90 7.52 -17.54
CA ARG A 389 -29.39 8.43 -16.50
C ARG A 389 -29.19 9.86 -16.99
N LYS A 390 -28.73 10.06 -18.23
CA LYS A 390 -28.61 11.40 -18.82
C LYS A 390 -29.96 12.07 -18.97
N ILE A 391 -30.99 11.30 -19.31
CA ILE A 391 -32.36 11.79 -19.46
C ILE A 391 -32.97 12.12 -18.09
N GLU A 392 -32.73 11.29 -17.08
CA GLU A 392 -33.20 11.48 -15.71
C GLU A 392 -32.34 12.48 -14.89
N GLY A 393 -31.27 13.06 -15.48
CA GLY A 393 -30.38 13.99 -14.78
C GLY A 393 -29.51 13.36 -13.68
N ILE A 394 -29.31 12.04 -13.70
CA ILE A 394 -28.61 11.29 -12.64
C ILE A 394 -27.10 11.28 -12.90
N LEU A 395 -26.33 12.00 -12.08
CA LEU A 395 -24.88 12.14 -12.24
C LEU A 395 -24.07 10.90 -11.88
N ARG A 396 -24.50 10.12 -10.88
CA ARG A 396 -23.75 8.97 -10.35
C ARG A 396 -24.24 7.64 -10.90
N THR A 397 -23.31 6.78 -11.29
CA THR A 397 -23.59 5.41 -11.78
C THR A 397 -23.67 4.40 -10.64
N LEU A 398 -24.06 3.17 -10.96
CA LEU A 398 -24.04 2.05 -10.03
C LEU A 398 -22.64 1.79 -9.50
N GLN A 399 -22.51 1.66 -8.19
CA GLN A 399 -21.26 1.37 -7.52
C GLN A 399 -21.12 -0.12 -7.20
N SER A 400 -19.91 -0.64 -7.35
CA SER A 400 -19.61 -2.03 -7.02
C SER A 400 -19.34 -2.22 -5.53
N ILE A 401 -19.73 -3.40 -5.02
CA ILE A 401 -19.43 -3.80 -3.63
C ILE A 401 -18.01 -4.37 -3.60
N GLY A 402 -17.15 -3.82 -2.74
CA GLY A 402 -15.82 -4.33 -2.44
C GLY A 402 -15.89 -5.54 -1.51
N ASN A 403 -14.99 -6.50 -1.71
CA ASN A 403 -15.00 -7.76 -0.95
C ASN A 403 -14.67 -7.57 0.55
N THR A 404 -13.85 -6.59 0.90
CA THR A 404 -13.32 -6.38 2.25
C THR A 404 -13.70 -5.02 2.87
N ARG A 405 -14.16 -4.06 2.07
CA ARG A 405 -14.65 -2.75 2.52
C ARG A 405 -16.17 -2.76 2.57
N PHE A 406 -16.76 -3.26 3.65
CA PHE A 406 -18.21 -3.39 3.81
C PHE A 406 -18.95 -2.06 3.71
N ALA A 407 -18.31 -0.92 4.03
CA ALA A 407 -18.88 0.40 3.76
C ALA A 407 -19.23 0.64 2.28
N THR A 408 -18.59 -0.07 1.33
CA THR A 408 -18.99 -0.01 -0.10
C THR A 408 -20.40 -0.53 -0.36
N LEU A 409 -20.95 -1.33 0.55
CA LEU A 409 -22.34 -1.79 0.45
C LEU A 409 -23.32 -0.63 0.65
N TYR A 410 -23.04 0.30 1.58
CA TYR A 410 -23.81 1.53 1.72
C TYR A 410 -23.79 2.35 0.41
N TYR A 411 -22.60 2.57 -0.17
CA TYR A 411 -22.48 3.32 -1.42
C TYR A 411 -23.16 2.61 -2.60
N ALA A 412 -23.05 1.28 -2.68
CA ALA A 412 -23.71 0.48 -3.71
C ALA A 412 -25.24 0.53 -3.59
N ALA A 413 -25.77 0.34 -2.37
CA ALA A 413 -27.21 0.45 -2.10
C ALA A 413 -27.75 1.84 -2.42
N THR A 414 -27.06 2.89 -1.97
CA THR A 414 -27.40 4.29 -2.27
C THR A 414 -27.39 4.55 -3.78
N SER A 415 -26.36 4.07 -4.49
CA SER A 415 -26.28 4.24 -5.94
C SER A 415 -27.44 3.55 -6.68
N VAL A 416 -27.92 2.39 -6.20
CA VAL A 416 -29.08 1.74 -6.79
C VAL A 416 -30.33 2.56 -6.53
N LEU A 417 -30.56 3.03 -5.30
CA LEU A 417 -31.70 3.89 -4.96
C LEU A 417 -31.75 5.16 -5.81
N GLU A 418 -30.61 5.85 -5.98
CA GLU A 418 -30.47 7.03 -6.84
C GLU A 418 -30.76 6.70 -8.32
N ASN A 419 -30.43 5.48 -8.77
CA ASN A 419 -30.60 5.05 -10.15
C ASN A 419 -31.94 4.35 -10.43
N LEU A 420 -32.83 4.16 -9.44
CA LEU A 420 -34.12 3.50 -9.63
C LEU A 420 -34.96 4.12 -10.75
N PRO A 421 -35.09 5.46 -10.90
CA PRO A 421 -35.88 6.05 -11.99
C PRO A 421 -35.37 5.61 -13.37
N ALA A 422 -34.05 5.67 -13.59
CA ALA A 422 -33.43 5.24 -14.84
C ALA A 422 -33.55 3.72 -15.05
N LEU A 423 -33.40 2.92 -13.99
CA LEU A 423 -33.55 1.46 -14.02
C LEU A 423 -34.99 1.03 -14.38
N TYR A 424 -35.99 1.68 -13.79
CA TYR A 424 -37.40 1.42 -14.09
C TYR A 424 -37.76 1.86 -15.51
N ARG A 425 -37.20 2.98 -16.00
CA ARG A 425 -37.38 3.45 -17.37
C ARG A 425 -36.90 2.41 -18.40
N ILE A 426 -35.67 1.93 -18.26
CA ILE A 426 -35.11 0.94 -19.20
C ILE A 426 -35.83 -0.41 -19.10
N TYR A 427 -36.35 -0.79 -17.92
CA TYR A 427 -37.14 -2.00 -17.76
C TYR A 427 -38.50 -1.88 -18.45
N ARG A 428 -39.21 -0.77 -18.23
CA ARG A 428 -40.53 -0.49 -18.82
C ARG A 428 -40.50 -0.45 -20.34
N ASN A 429 -39.39 0.05 -20.90
CA ASN A 429 -39.20 0.14 -22.34
C ASN A 429 -38.64 -1.15 -22.97
N SER A 430 -38.40 -2.21 -22.18
CA SER A 430 -37.78 -3.46 -22.64
C SER A 430 -36.40 -3.23 -23.29
N GLU A 431 -35.57 -2.39 -22.65
CA GLU A 431 -34.24 -1.99 -23.13
C GLU A 431 -33.10 -2.64 -22.33
N ILE A 432 -33.39 -3.62 -21.47
CA ILE A 432 -32.39 -4.25 -20.61
C ILE A 432 -31.84 -5.53 -21.25
N ASP A 433 -32.68 -6.27 -21.96
CA ASP A 433 -32.37 -7.57 -22.54
C ASP A 433 -31.90 -7.47 -23.99
N THR A 434 -30.95 -8.33 -24.34
CA THR A 434 -30.55 -8.56 -25.73
C THR A 434 -31.28 -9.79 -26.24
N LYS A 435 -31.76 -9.78 -27.50
CA LYS A 435 -32.40 -10.93 -28.14
C LYS A 435 -31.62 -12.22 -27.88
N GLY A 436 -32.18 -13.12 -27.07
CA GLY A 436 -31.63 -14.46 -26.80
C GLY A 436 -31.04 -14.70 -25.39
N THR A 437 -30.95 -13.70 -24.51
CA THR A 437 -30.60 -13.93 -23.09
C THR A 437 -31.67 -13.34 -22.17
N PRO A 438 -32.49 -14.16 -21.50
CA PRO A 438 -33.55 -13.66 -20.62
C PRO A 438 -32.95 -12.98 -19.39
N LEU A 439 -33.61 -11.91 -18.95
CA LEU A 439 -33.26 -11.23 -17.70
C LEU A 439 -33.40 -12.21 -16.52
N PRO A 440 -32.43 -12.29 -15.59
CA PRO A 440 -32.58 -13.15 -14.42
C PRO A 440 -33.83 -12.77 -13.63
N SER A 441 -34.63 -13.75 -13.18
CA SER A 441 -35.91 -13.51 -12.50
C SER A 441 -35.79 -12.54 -11.34
N ILE A 442 -34.80 -12.73 -10.47
CA ILE A 442 -34.51 -11.84 -9.33
C ILE A 442 -34.32 -10.38 -9.77
N VAL A 443 -33.73 -10.14 -10.95
CA VAL A 443 -33.52 -8.79 -11.48
C VAL A 443 -34.81 -8.23 -12.07
N ALA A 444 -35.60 -9.05 -12.77
CA ALA A 444 -36.92 -8.66 -13.26
C ALA A 444 -37.85 -8.29 -12.10
N ASP A 445 -37.89 -9.10 -11.04
CA ASP A 445 -38.76 -8.92 -9.88
C ASP A 445 -38.53 -7.60 -9.15
N VAL A 446 -37.27 -7.13 -9.09
CA VAL A 446 -36.95 -5.85 -8.42
C VAL A 446 -37.08 -4.63 -9.33
N LEU A 447 -37.10 -4.82 -10.65
CA LEU A 447 -37.28 -3.75 -11.64
C LEU A 447 -38.73 -3.58 -12.09
N ALA A 448 -39.59 -4.56 -11.80
CA ALA A 448 -41.03 -4.47 -12.02
C ALA A 448 -41.68 -3.55 -10.96
N GLU A 449 -41.52 -2.23 -11.16
CA GLU A 449 -41.87 -1.14 -10.23
C GLU A 449 -43.23 -1.24 -9.53
N THR A 450 -44.25 -1.81 -10.19
CA THR A 450 -45.61 -1.94 -9.63
C THR A 450 -45.81 -3.19 -8.78
N THR A 451 -44.81 -4.06 -8.67
CA THR A 451 -44.91 -5.30 -7.91
C THR A 451 -44.61 -5.10 -6.43
N VAL A 452 -45.23 -5.91 -5.58
CA VAL A 452 -44.96 -5.96 -4.14
C VAL A 452 -43.47 -6.23 -3.88
N THR A 453 -42.83 -7.06 -4.72
CA THR A 453 -41.40 -7.41 -4.60
C THR A 453 -40.49 -6.20 -4.83
N ALA A 454 -40.74 -5.41 -5.88
CA ALA A 454 -39.95 -4.21 -6.18
C ALA A 454 -40.12 -3.14 -5.10
N LEU A 455 -41.36 -2.89 -4.66
CA LEU A 455 -41.64 -1.93 -3.59
C LEU A 455 -40.98 -2.35 -2.26
N LYS A 456 -41.06 -3.64 -1.92
CA LYS A 456 -40.40 -4.19 -0.73
C LYS A 456 -38.87 -4.09 -0.83
N PHE A 457 -38.28 -4.44 -1.97
CA PHE A 457 -36.84 -4.28 -2.19
C PHE A 457 -36.41 -2.83 -2.01
N GLN A 458 -37.15 -1.86 -2.58
CA GLN A 458 -36.85 -0.44 -2.41
C GLN A 458 -36.95 0.00 -0.94
N GLN A 459 -37.98 -0.44 -0.22
CA GLN A 459 -38.18 -0.13 1.21
C GLN A 459 -37.05 -0.72 2.07
N ASP A 460 -36.77 -2.02 1.91
CA ASP A 460 -35.73 -2.71 2.66
C ASP A 460 -34.35 -2.09 2.37
N LEU A 461 -34.08 -1.72 1.11
CA LEU A 461 -32.81 -1.09 0.73
C LEU A 461 -32.67 0.33 1.31
N LYS A 462 -33.75 1.12 1.36
CA LYS A 462 -33.78 2.43 2.03
C LYS A 462 -33.52 2.29 3.52
N GLU A 463 -34.18 1.36 4.18
CA GLU A 463 -34.01 1.10 5.61
C GLU A 463 -32.56 0.68 5.91
N LEU A 464 -31.99 -0.22 5.10
CA LEU A 464 -30.59 -0.63 5.21
C LEU A 464 -29.63 0.56 5.06
N VAL A 465 -29.87 1.43 4.06
CA VAL A 465 -29.04 2.63 3.83
C VAL A 465 -29.07 3.55 5.06
N ASN A 466 -30.25 3.82 5.63
CA ASN A 466 -30.38 4.68 6.81
C ASN A 466 -29.62 4.13 8.03
N ILE A 467 -29.62 2.80 8.20
CA ILE A 467 -28.90 2.15 9.31
C ILE A 467 -27.39 2.17 9.10
N LEU A 468 -26.92 1.99 7.86
CA LEU A 468 -25.48 1.94 7.56
C LEU A 468 -24.84 3.31 7.42
N GLU A 469 -25.60 4.31 6.98
CA GLU A 469 -25.14 5.68 6.72
C GLU A 469 -24.28 6.29 7.84
N PRO A 470 -24.72 6.30 9.12
CA PRO A 470 -23.93 6.90 10.19
C PRO A 470 -22.53 6.29 10.32
N PHE A 471 -22.43 4.95 10.22
CA PHE A 471 -21.15 4.25 10.31
C PHE A 471 -20.30 4.45 9.05
N ALA A 472 -20.91 4.48 7.87
CA ALA A 472 -20.19 4.71 6.61
C ALA A 472 -19.60 6.14 6.53
N LYS A 473 -20.35 7.15 7.02
CA LYS A 473 -19.87 8.53 7.14
C LYS A 473 -18.77 8.66 8.18
N ALA A 474 -18.96 8.11 9.38
CA ALA A 474 -17.95 8.06 10.42
C ALA A 474 -16.64 7.42 9.91
N LEU A 475 -16.75 6.31 9.18
CA LEU A 475 -15.62 5.62 8.57
C LEU A 475 -14.88 6.52 7.59
N LEU A 476 -15.60 7.16 6.65
CA LEU A 476 -14.99 8.06 5.67
C LEU A 476 -14.28 9.25 6.34
N CYS A 477 -14.86 9.80 7.39
CA CYS A 477 -14.23 10.88 8.15
C CYS A 477 -12.95 10.41 8.84
N LEU A 478 -12.95 9.21 9.44
CA LEU A 478 -11.78 8.67 10.12
C LEU A 478 -10.65 8.23 9.18
N GLU A 479 -10.93 7.96 7.91
CA GLU A 479 -9.90 7.75 6.88
C GLU A 479 -9.11 9.03 6.55
N SER A 480 -9.58 10.21 6.98
CA SER A 480 -8.88 11.48 6.76
C SER A 480 -7.55 11.54 7.50
N THR A 481 -6.52 12.05 6.83
CA THR A 481 -5.21 12.34 7.45
C THR A 481 -5.27 13.44 8.52
N ARG A 482 -6.41 14.12 8.65
CA ARG A 482 -6.65 15.13 9.68
C ARG A 482 -7.35 14.58 10.93
N SER A 483 -7.83 13.34 10.89
CA SER A 483 -8.50 12.73 12.03
C SER A 483 -7.51 12.35 13.13
N ASN A 484 -7.95 12.46 14.37
CA ASN A 484 -7.17 12.14 15.56
C ASN A 484 -7.96 11.22 16.51
N LEU A 485 -7.34 10.77 17.60
CA LEU A 485 -7.96 9.79 18.51
C LEU A 485 -9.24 10.30 19.19
N SER A 486 -9.38 11.60 19.46
CA SER A 486 -10.63 12.14 20.01
C SER A 486 -11.77 12.01 19.01
N ASP A 487 -11.47 12.20 17.72
CA ASP A 487 -12.46 12.13 16.65
C ASP A 487 -13.06 10.72 16.57
N VAL A 488 -12.28 9.68 16.87
CA VAL A 488 -12.77 8.29 16.94
C VAL A 488 -13.95 8.18 17.92
N TYR A 489 -13.79 8.73 19.12
CA TYR A 489 -14.83 8.71 20.13
C TYR A 489 -16.07 9.49 19.69
N PHE A 490 -15.89 10.72 19.18
CA PHE A 490 -16.99 11.56 18.74
C PHE A 490 -17.74 10.99 17.53
N PHE A 491 -17.05 10.41 16.56
CA PHE A 491 -17.69 9.79 15.40
C PHE A 491 -18.46 8.53 15.77
N TRP A 492 -17.98 7.74 16.74
CA TRP A 492 -18.75 6.63 17.29
C TRP A 492 -20.03 7.10 17.99
N LEU A 493 -19.93 8.11 18.87
CA LEU A 493 -21.10 8.67 19.54
C LEU A 493 -22.10 9.26 18.54
N GLY A 494 -21.61 10.02 17.56
CA GLY A 494 -22.44 10.58 16.50
C GLY A 494 -23.13 9.50 15.66
N ALA A 495 -22.43 8.41 15.35
CA ALA A 495 -23.01 7.30 14.62
C ALA A 495 -24.10 6.57 15.44
N LEU A 496 -23.87 6.35 16.74
CA LEU A 496 -24.84 5.74 17.64
C LEU A 496 -26.07 6.62 17.83
N ALA A 497 -25.88 7.93 18.03
CA ALA A 497 -26.97 8.89 18.19
C ALA A 497 -27.84 8.99 16.93
N ALA A 498 -27.21 9.05 15.74
CA ALA A 498 -27.93 9.07 14.48
C ALA A 498 -28.72 7.78 14.22
N LEU A 499 -28.15 6.62 14.58
CA LEU A 499 -28.85 5.34 14.51
C LEU A 499 -30.08 5.32 15.45
N ASP A 500 -29.92 5.82 16.67
CA ASP A 500 -30.98 5.85 17.66
C ASP A 500 -32.12 6.79 17.25
N GLN A 501 -31.78 7.98 16.76
CA GLN A 501 -32.72 8.93 16.20
C GLN A 501 -33.52 8.33 15.04
N HIS A 502 -32.86 7.56 14.15
CA HIS A 502 -33.55 6.85 13.08
C HIS A 502 -34.55 5.83 13.66
N PHE A 503 -34.16 5.04 14.66
CA PHE A 503 -35.03 4.05 15.30
C PHE A 503 -36.23 4.62 16.06
N GLU A 504 -36.14 5.86 16.53
CA GLU A 504 -37.24 6.60 17.14
C GLU A 504 -38.12 7.31 16.11
N SER A 505 -37.62 7.48 14.89
CA SER A 505 -38.37 8.13 13.82
C SER A 505 -39.59 7.30 13.40
N ARG A 506 -40.65 8.00 12.97
CA ARG A 506 -41.84 7.36 12.37
C ARG A 506 -41.55 6.68 11.03
N ASN A 507 -40.39 6.94 10.44
CA ASN A 507 -39.99 6.44 9.14
C ASN A 507 -39.21 5.11 9.24
N CYS A 508 -38.83 4.67 10.43
CA CYS A 508 -38.14 3.39 10.62
C CYS A 508 -39.14 2.23 10.48
N LEU A 509 -38.86 1.36 9.50
CA LEU A 509 -39.71 0.23 9.16
C LEU A 509 -39.40 -1.03 10.00
N LEU A 510 -38.35 -1.00 10.82
CA LEU A 510 -37.95 -2.16 11.63
C LEU A 510 -38.87 -2.38 12.83
N THR A 511 -39.06 -3.66 13.19
CA THR A 511 -39.77 -4.01 14.42
C THR A 511 -38.97 -3.58 15.66
N PRO A 512 -39.61 -3.39 16.84
CA PRO A 512 -38.89 -3.10 18.08
C PRO A 512 -37.81 -4.15 18.40
N HIS A 513 -38.06 -5.42 18.06
CA HIS A 513 -37.10 -6.50 18.24
C HIS A 513 -35.86 -6.34 17.34
N ASP A 514 -36.06 -6.00 16.06
CA ASP A 514 -34.97 -5.76 15.10
C ASP A 514 -34.16 -4.53 15.50
N ARG A 515 -34.81 -3.44 15.92
CA ARG A 515 -34.14 -2.24 16.44
C ARG A 515 -33.25 -2.57 17.63
N ALA A 516 -33.77 -3.30 18.61
CA ALA A 516 -32.99 -3.74 19.77
C ALA A 516 -31.79 -4.62 19.37
N ARG A 517 -31.94 -5.47 18.36
CA ARG A 517 -30.85 -6.31 17.84
C ARG A 517 -29.74 -5.47 17.20
N HIS A 518 -30.09 -4.49 16.37
CA HIS A 518 -29.11 -3.60 15.73
C HIS A 518 -28.42 -2.68 16.75
N ARG A 519 -29.14 -2.16 17.75
CA ARG A 519 -28.53 -1.46 18.90
C ARG A 519 -27.49 -2.33 19.59
N ARG A 520 -27.80 -3.60 19.89
CA ARG A 520 -26.84 -4.53 20.51
C ARG A 520 -25.59 -4.75 19.65
N ILE A 521 -25.74 -4.87 18.33
CA ILE A 521 -24.58 -5.00 17.41
C ILE A 521 -23.69 -3.75 17.52
N ALA A 522 -24.29 -2.57 17.41
CA ALA A 522 -23.57 -1.30 17.47
C ALA A 522 -22.90 -1.07 18.83
N SER A 523 -23.62 -1.27 19.94
CA SER A 523 -23.07 -1.14 21.30
C SER A 523 -21.96 -2.15 21.58
N ARG A 524 -22.08 -3.40 21.10
CA ARG A 524 -20.99 -4.39 21.21
C ARG A 524 -19.74 -3.89 20.50
N ARG A 525 -19.87 -3.39 19.27
CA ARG A 525 -18.72 -2.89 18.50
C ARG A 525 -18.13 -1.60 19.07
N PHE A 526 -18.97 -0.73 19.64
CA PHE A 526 -18.52 0.41 20.41
C PHE A 526 -17.66 -0.02 21.61
N ASN A 527 -18.15 -0.97 22.41
CA ASN A 527 -17.38 -1.49 23.55
C ASN A 527 -16.05 -2.10 23.09
N GLU A 528 -16.06 -2.97 22.08
CA GLU A 528 -14.84 -3.57 21.52
C GLU A 528 -13.84 -2.56 20.93
N ALA A 529 -14.29 -1.37 20.53
CA ALA A 529 -13.47 -0.35 19.91
C ALA A 529 -12.97 0.71 20.90
N ILE A 530 -13.76 1.03 21.92
CA ILE A 530 -13.55 2.15 22.83
C ILE A 530 -13.30 1.66 24.26
N ASN A 531 -14.25 0.94 24.85
CA ASN A 531 -14.23 0.58 26.27
C ASN A 531 -13.27 -0.58 26.57
N ASP A 532 -13.23 -1.55 25.66
CA ASP A 532 -12.39 -2.76 25.74
C ASP A 532 -11.18 -2.63 24.80
N ALA A 533 -10.80 -1.39 24.47
CA ALA A 533 -9.60 -1.13 23.66
C ALA A 533 -8.35 -1.71 24.37
N PRO A 534 -7.36 -2.23 23.62
CA PRO A 534 -6.25 -3.02 24.16
C PRO A 534 -5.31 -2.32 25.14
#